data_AF-A0A2M6W2N4-F1
#
_entry.id   AF-A0A2M6W2N4-F1
#
_cell.length_a   1.000
_cell.length_b   1.000
_cell.length_c   1.000
_cell.angle_alpha   90.00
_cell.angle_beta   90.00
_cell.angle_gamma   90.00
#
_symmetry.space_group_name_H-M   'P 1'
#
loop_
_entity.id
_entity.type
_entity.pdbx_description
1 polymer ?
#
loop_
_entity_poly.entity_id
_entity_poly.type
_entity_poly.pdbx_seq_one_letter_code
_entity_poly.pdbx_strand_id
1 'polypeptide(L)'
;MDRKLIVYFLRFMPIFEQQQEQLNRQRAESQEAGMESKEGREEKEAQEMGAKERMEKTVVEVKNTKQRMQNIMVNISQVLAAVRAIRAKLGLNQAGDVPAVQRDEATLAELKQKLSELMSQIGDLKLALKAEELARLRQADPNMNEQEMDKQANQSVDRILAELGYSADQG
;
A
#
# COMPACT_ATOMS: atom_id res chain seq x y z
N MET A 1 39.22 -51.64 -16.58
CA MET A 1 38.21 -50.64 -16.15
C MET A 1 38.14 -49.56 -17.21
N ASP A 2 36.99 -49.45 -17.87
CA ASP A 2 36.79 -48.73 -19.13
C ASP A 2 36.77 -47.20 -18.97
N ARG A 3 37.67 -46.53 -19.68
CA ARG A 3 37.79 -45.05 -19.76
C ARG A 3 36.71 -44.38 -20.62
N LYS A 4 35.65 -45.11 -21.00
CA LYS A 4 34.55 -44.60 -21.85
C LYS A 4 33.36 -44.03 -21.07
N LEU A 5 33.25 -44.28 -19.77
CA LEU A 5 32.11 -43.79 -18.97
C LEU A 5 32.28 -42.36 -18.43
N ILE A 6 33.53 -41.86 -18.32
CA ILE A 6 33.81 -40.55 -17.70
C ILE A 6 33.54 -39.38 -18.68
N VAL A 7 33.59 -39.64 -19.99
CA VAL A 7 33.41 -38.60 -21.02
C VAL A 7 31.94 -38.16 -21.18
N TYR A 8 30.98 -39.00 -20.78
CA TYR A 8 29.55 -38.66 -20.88
C TYR A 8 29.07 -37.71 -19.78
N PHE A 9 29.73 -37.69 -18.61
CA PHE A 9 29.31 -36.82 -17.50
C PHE A 9 29.77 -35.36 -17.65
N LEU A 10 30.85 -35.11 -18.41
CA LEU A 10 31.41 -33.77 -18.58
C LEU A 10 30.85 -32.99 -19.79
N ARG A 11 29.92 -33.57 -20.56
CA ARG A 11 29.37 -32.94 -21.76
C ARG A 11 27.94 -32.41 -21.62
N PHE A 12 27.26 -32.68 -20.49
CA PHE A 12 25.84 -32.31 -20.31
C PHE A 12 25.54 -31.42 -19.08
N MET A 13 26.52 -31.08 -18.24
CA MET A 13 26.31 -30.15 -17.12
C MET A 13 26.15 -28.66 -17.47
N PRO A 14 26.75 -28.08 -18.54
CA PRO A 14 26.64 -26.63 -18.75
C PRO A 14 25.28 -26.18 -19.31
N ILE A 15 24.40 -27.10 -19.73
CA ILE A 15 23.08 -26.76 -20.33
C ILE A 15 22.02 -26.52 -19.26
N PHE A 16 22.13 -27.19 -18.10
CA PHE A 16 21.11 -27.12 -17.05
C PHE A 16 21.21 -25.82 -16.23
N GLU A 17 22.43 -25.39 -15.90
CA GLU A 17 22.67 -24.11 -15.22
C GLU A 17 22.30 -22.91 -16.11
N GLN A 18 22.60 -22.98 -17.40
CA GLN A 18 22.28 -21.92 -18.36
C GLN A 18 20.77 -21.76 -18.61
N GLN A 19 19.99 -22.86 -18.58
CA GLN A 19 18.53 -22.79 -18.62
C GLN A 19 17.92 -22.20 -17.34
N GLN A 20 18.49 -22.53 -16.18
CA GLN A 20 17.98 -22.03 -14.90
C GLN A 20 18.22 -20.51 -14.75
N GLU A 21 19.34 -20.01 -15.26
CA GLU A 21 19.62 -18.57 -15.33
C GLU A 21 18.68 -17.82 -16.29
N GLN A 22 18.40 -18.39 -17.46
CA GLN A 22 17.45 -17.81 -18.41
C GLN A 22 16.02 -17.77 -17.85
N LEU A 23 15.58 -18.82 -17.16
CA LEU A 23 14.27 -18.85 -16.51
C LEU A 23 14.16 -17.85 -15.36
N ASN A 24 15.24 -17.64 -14.60
CA ASN A 24 15.27 -16.63 -13.55
C ASN A 24 15.28 -15.19 -14.11
N ARG A 25 16.00 -14.92 -15.21
CA ARG A 25 15.94 -13.62 -15.89
C ARG A 25 14.57 -13.35 -16.50
N GLN A 26 13.96 -14.33 -17.18
CA GLN A 26 12.60 -14.18 -17.71
C GLN A 26 11.55 -13.95 -16.62
N ARG A 27 11.70 -14.57 -15.44
CA ARG A 27 10.83 -14.30 -14.29
C ARG A 27 11.02 -12.90 -13.70
N ALA A 28 12.26 -12.43 -13.61
CA ALA A 28 12.56 -11.08 -13.13
C ALA A 28 12.03 -10.02 -14.12
N GLU A 29 12.29 -10.18 -15.42
CA GLU A 29 11.81 -9.29 -16.48
C GLU A 29 10.28 -9.30 -16.59
N SER A 30 9.62 -10.45 -16.40
CA SER A 30 8.16 -10.55 -16.37
C SER A 30 7.54 -9.91 -15.12
N GLN A 31 8.26 -9.91 -13.99
CA GLN A 31 7.83 -9.22 -12.77
C GLN A 31 7.99 -7.71 -12.90
N GLU A 32 9.12 -7.22 -13.42
CA GLU A 32 9.33 -5.78 -13.69
C GLU A 32 8.36 -5.24 -14.74
N ALA A 33 8.18 -5.93 -15.87
CA ALA A 33 7.22 -5.52 -16.92
C ALA A 33 5.76 -5.54 -16.42
N GLY A 34 5.44 -6.47 -15.50
CA GLY A 34 4.13 -6.54 -14.84
C GLY A 34 3.90 -5.46 -13.78
N MET A 35 4.96 -4.91 -13.19
CA MET A 35 4.92 -3.79 -12.24
C MET A 35 4.79 -2.46 -12.99
N GLU A 36 5.61 -2.20 -14.01
CA GLU A 36 5.52 -0.97 -14.82
C GLU A 36 4.17 -0.84 -15.55
N SER A 37 3.62 -1.95 -16.08
CA SER A 37 2.28 -1.94 -16.71
C SER A 37 1.13 -1.72 -15.73
N LYS A 38 1.32 -2.00 -14.44
CA LYS A 38 0.31 -1.74 -13.41
C LYS A 38 0.37 -0.30 -12.94
N GLU A 39 1.55 0.20 -12.61
CA GLU A 39 1.72 1.61 -12.21
C GLU A 39 1.24 2.57 -13.30
N GLY A 40 1.61 2.34 -14.57
CA GLY A 40 1.16 3.18 -15.69
C GLY A 40 -0.33 3.04 -16.06
N ARG A 41 -1.02 1.97 -15.62
CA ARG A 41 -2.48 1.84 -15.76
C ARG A 41 -3.22 2.49 -14.61
N GLU A 42 -2.75 2.30 -13.38
CA GLU A 42 -3.31 2.91 -12.18
C GLU A 42 -3.25 4.45 -12.28
N GLU A 43 -2.15 4.99 -12.81
CA GLU A 43 -1.97 6.43 -13.02
C GLU A 43 -2.91 7.00 -14.10
N LYS A 44 -3.22 6.24 -15.15
CA LYS A 44 -4.18 6.64 -16.19
C LYS A 44 -5.63 6.51 -15.74
N GLU A 45 -5.97 5.44 -15.03
CA GLU A 45 -7.30 5.28 -14.43
C GLU A 45 -7.56 6.37 -13.38
N ALA A 46 -6.54 6.82 -12.64
CA ALA A 46 -6.65 7.95 -11.70
C ALA A 46 -7.04 9.28 -12.36
N GLN A 47 -6.66 9.48 -13.63
CA GLN A 47 -6.98 10.70 -14.37
C GLN A 47 -8.42 10.73 -14.90
N GLU A 48 -9.03 9.56 -15.15
CA GLU A 48 -10.38 9.45 -15.71
C GLU A 48 -11.48 9.39 -14.62
N MET A 49 -11.13 9.11 -13.37
CA MET A 49 -12.07 8.98 -12.25
C MET A 49 -12.57 10.34 -11.71
N GLY A 50 -13.85 10.39 -11.36
CA GLY A 50 -14.45 11.53 -10.65
C GLY A 50 -13.93 11.67 -9.20
N ALA A 51 -14.12 12.83 -8.58
CA ALA A 51 -13.61 13.06 -7.22
C ALA A 51 -14.15 12.06 -6.19
N LYS A 52 -15.38 11.55 -6.37
CA LYS A 52 -15.99 10.53 -5.51
C LYS A 52 -15.27 9.17 -5.60
N GLU A 53 -14.96 8.72 -6.80
CA GLU A 53 -14.29 7.43 -7.02
C GLU A 53 -12.85 7.47 -6.53
N ARG A 54 -12.17 8.60 -6.73
CA ARG A 54 -10.85 8.84 -6.12
C ARG A 54 -10.93 8.82 -4.60
N MET A 55 -11.93 9.48 -4.01
CA MET A 55 -12.13 9.48 -2.56
C MET A 55 -12.33 8.06 -2.02
N GLU A 56 -13.16 7.25 -2.68
CA GLU A 56 -13.40 5.87 -2.28
C GLU A 56 -12.09 5.05 -2.27
N LYS A 57 -11.30 5.13 -3.34
CA LYS A 57 -10.00 4.45 -3.42
C LYS A 57 -9.05 4.92 -2.31
N THR A 58 -8.92 6.23 -2.10
CA THR A 58 -8.04 6.77 -1.06
C THR A 58 -8.48 6.33 0.34
N VAL A 59 -9.78 6.29 0.64
CA VAL A 59 -10.30 5.80 1.94
C VAL A 59 -9.99 4.31 2.14
N VAL A 60 -10.12 3.49 1.10
CA VAL A 60 -9.72 2.07 1.15
C VAL A 60 -8.22 1.93 1.40
N GLU A 61 -7.39 2.73 0.74
CA GLU A 61 -5.94 2.74 0.95
C GLU A 61 -5.54 3.16 2.37
N VAL A 62 -6.23 4.13 2.96
CA VAL A 62 -6.05 4.52 4.37
C VAL A 62 -6.34 3.33 5.29
N LYS A 63 -7.47 2.64 5.10
CA LYS A 63 -7.85 1.46 5.90
C LYS A 63 -6.80 0.35 5.76
N ASN A 64 -6.38 0.05 4.55
CA ASN A 64 -5.37 -0.98 4.27
C ASN A 64 -4.01 -0.63 4.89
N THR A 65 -3.60 0.65 4.82
CA THR A 65 -2.34 1.13 5.41
C THR A 65 -2.38 1.02 6.93
N LYS A 66 -3.47 1.46 7.58
CA LYS A 66 -3.67 1.29 9.03
C LYS A 66 -3.62 -0.18 9.45
N GLN A 67 -4.26 -1.08 8.70
CA GLN A 67 -4.24 -2.51 8.99
C GLN A 67 -2.83 -3.11 8.86
N ARG A 68 -2.07 -2.72 7.83
CA ARG A 68 -0.67 -3.17 7.66
C ARG A 68 0.19 -2.73 8.84
N MET A 69 0.05 -1.48 9.30
CA MET A 69 0.76 -0.99 10.48
C MET A 69 0.41 -1.79 11.73
N GLN A 70 -0.87 -2.10 11.96
CA GLN A 70 -1.29 -2.93 13.10
C GLN A 70 -0.68 -4.33 13.05
N ASN A 71 -0.68 -4.97 11.88
CA ASN A 71 -0.08 -6.29 11.71
C ASN A 71 1.42 -6.29 12.01
N ILE A 72 2.14 -5.25 11.57
CA ILE A 72 3.57 -5.08 11.85
C ILE A 72 3.82 -4.91 13.35
N MET A 73 3.04 -4.07 14.03
CA MET A 73 3.18 -3.89 15.48
C MET A 73 2.95 -5.20 16.25
N VAL A 74 1.96 -5.99 15.83
CA VAL A 74 1.72 -7.33 16.39
C VAL A 74 2.93 -8.23 16.14
N ASN A 75 3.48 -8.25 14.93
CA ASN A 75 4.67 -9.04 14.59
C ASN A 75 5.89 -8.65 15.45
N ILE A 76 6.18 -7.35 15.56
CA ILE A 76 7.27 -6.85 16.42
C ILE A 76 7.11 -7.37 17.85
N SER A 77 5.91 -7.28 18.42
CA SER A 77 5.65 -7.74 19.79
C SER A 77 5.90 -9.25 19.97
N GLN A 78 5.50 -10.05 18.98
CA GLN A 78 5.68 -11.50 18.97
C GLN A 78 7.15 -11.88 18.82
N VAL A 79 7.87 -11.23 17.91
CA VAL A 79 9.31 -11.45 17.70
C VAL A 79 10.09 -11.08 18.97
N LEU A 80 9.81 -9.94 19.59
CA LEU A 80 10.46 -9.54 20.84
C LEU A 80 10.19 -10.54 21.97
N ALA A 81 8.95 -11.03 22.10
CA ALA A 81 8.59 -12.05 23.09
C ALA A 81 9.35 -13.36 22.85
N ALA A 82 9.42 -13.83 21.61
CA ALA A 82 10.15 -15.04 21.23
C ALA A 82 11.65 -14.90 21.49
N VAL A 83 12.26 -13.77 21.11
CA VAL A 83 13.68 -13.49 21.36
C VAL A 83 13.97 -13.45 22.85
N ARG A 84 13.13 -12.82 23.67
CA ARG A 84 13.27 -12.81 25.15
C ARG A 84 13.22 -14.23 25.71
N ALA A 85 12.28 -15.06 25.26
CA ALA A 85 12.15 -16.44 25.70
C ALA A 85 13.39 -17.29 25.35
N ILE A 86 13.94 -17.11 24.14
CA ILE A 86 15.17 -17.79 23.71
C ILE A 86 16.37 -17.32 24.54
N ARG A 87 16.52 -16.01 24.74
CA ARG A 87 17.60 -15.44 25.55
C ARG A 87 17.57 -15.95 26.98
N ALA A 88 16.39 -16.01 27.60
CA ALA A 88 16.23 -16.57 28.95
C ALA A 88 16.68 -18.04 29.03
N LYS A 89 16.34 -18.86 28.03
CA LYS A 89 16.79 -20.27 27.95
C LYS A 89 18.30 -20.40 27.79
N LEU A 90 18.95 -19.42 27.18
CA LEU A 90 20.40 -19.38 26.99
C LEU A 90 21.15 -18.66 28.12
N GLY A 91 20.44 -18.17 29.15
CA GLY A 91 21.05 -17.36 30.21
C GLY A 91 21.60 -16.01 29.74
N LEU A 92 21.14 -15.52 28.59
CA LEU A 92 21.57 -14.25 28.01
C LEU A 92 20.71 -13.11 28.58
N ASN A 93 21.27 -12.32 29.50
CA ASN A 93 20.55 -11.22 30.15
C ASN A 93 20.62 -9.89 29.40
N GLN A 94 21.38 -9.80 28.30
CA GLN A 94 21.52 -8.56 27.56
C GLN A 94 20.40 -8.37 26.52
N ALA A 95 19.81 -7.18 26.54
CA ALA A 95 19.00 -6.69 25.43
C ALA A 95 19.94 -6.39 24.25
N GLY A 96 19.99 -7.32 23.30
CA GLY A 96 20.62 -7.08 21.99
C GLY A 96 19.58 -6.66 20.95
N ASP A 97 20.07 -6.00 19.91
CA ASP A 97 19.29 -5.64 18.73
C ASP A 97 18.68 -6.87 18.05
N VAL A 98 17.49 -6.69 17.49
CA VAL A 98 16.81 -7.69 16.69
C VAL A 98 16.64 -7.12 15.28
N PRO A 99 17.46 -7.52 14.30
CA PRO A 99 17.44 -6.93 12.96
C PRO A 99 16.08 -6.99 12.26
N ALA A 100 15.27 -8.02 12.55
CA ALA A 100 13.90 -8.12 12.05
C ALA A 100 13.00 -6.99 12.59
N VAL A 101 13.14 -6.64 13.88
CA VAL A 101 12.39 -5.53 14.49
C VAL A 101 12.82 -4.20 13.90
N GLN A 102 14.12 -3.98 13.69
CA GLN A 102 14.62 -2.75 13.07
C GLN A 102 14.08 -2.55 11.64
N ARG A 103 13.96 -3.62 10.85
CA ARG A 103 13.34 -3.58 9.51
C ARG A 103 11.86 -3.24 9.60
N ASP A 104 11.14 -3.92 10.48
CA ASP A 104 9.71 -3.68 10.69
C ASP A 104 9.43 -2.25 11.18
N GLU A 105 10.30 -1.69 12.03
CA GLU A 105 10.25 -0.29 12.47
C GLU A 105 10.48 0.70 11.32
N ALA A 106 11.42 0.42 10.41
CA ALA A 106 11.65 1.23 9.22
C ALA A 106 10.43 1.21 8.29
N THR A 107 9.87 0.03 8.01
CA THR A 107 8.62 -0.08 7.24
C THR A 107 7.46 0.64 7.92
N LEU A 108 7.40 0.62 9.25
CA LEU A 108 6.37 1.36 9.99
C LEU A 108 6.52 2.88 9.87
N ALA A 109 7.74 3.40 9.76
CA ALA A 109 7.99 4.82 9.46
C ALA A 109 7.53 5.20 8.05
N GLU A 110 7.81 4.37 7.05
CA GLU A 110 7.35 4.57 5.67
C GLU A 110 5.81 4.56 5.58
N LEU A 111 5.16 3.60 6.25
CA LEU A 111 3.70 3.51 6.27
C LEU A 111 3.05 4.70 6.97
N LYS A 112 3.68 5.27 8.01
CA LYS A 112 3.23 6.51 8.66
C LYS A 112 3.27 7.69 7.71
N GLN A 113 4.36 7.82 6.96
CA GLN A 113 4.48 8.86 5.94
C GLN A 113 3.40 8.70 4.87
N LYS A 114 3.25 7.49 4.31
CA LYS A 114 2.21 7.19 3.32
C LYS A 114 0.81 7.49 3.86
N LEU A 115 0.54 7.14 5.12
CA LEU A 115 -0.76 7.44 5.74
C LEU A 115 -1.01 8.95 5.80
N SER A 116 -0.01 9.75 6.16
CA SER A 116 -0.11 11.20 6.17
C SER A 116 -0.40 11.77 4.78
N GLU A 117 0.25 11.25 3.75
CA GLU A 117 0.04 11.67 2.35
C GLU A 117 -1.40 11.33 1.90
N LEU A 118 -1.88 10.12 2.18
CA LEU A 118 -3.26 9.72 1.88
C LEU A 118 -4.29 10.58 2.62
N MET A 119 -4.01 10.96 3.88
CA MET A 119 -4.89 11.85 4.64
C MET A 119 -4.93 13.26 4.05
N SER A 120 -3.80 13.79 3.58
CA SER A 120 -3.77 15.06 2.85
C SER A 120 -4.61 14.99 1.58
N GLN A 121 -4.46 13.91 0.81
CA GLN A 121 -5.24 13.69 -0.42
C GLN A 121 -6.76 13.64 -0.15
N ILE A 122 -7.20 13.04 0.96
CA ILE A 122 -8.62 13.09 1.36
C ILE A 122 -9.08 14.54 1.60
N GLY A 123 -8.25 15.38 2.22
CA GLY A 123 -8.53 16.80 2.39
C GLY A 123 -8.75 17.51 1.05
N ASP A 124 -7.86 17.29 0.09
CA ASP A 124 -7.96 17.89 -1.24
C ASP A 124 -9.18 17.39 -2.02
N LEU A 125 -9.45 16.07 -1.97
CA LEU A 125 -10.61 15.47 -2.61
C LEU A 125 -11.93 15.93 -1.97
N LYS A 126 -11.94 16.25 -0.66
CA LYS A 126 -13.10 16.83 0.01
C LYS A 126 -13.45 18.20 -0.58
N LEU A 127 -12.43 19.03 -0.83
CA LEU A 127 -12.60 20.33 -1.48
C LEU A 127 -13.07 20.19 -2.93
N ALA A 128 -12.50 19.24 -3.68
CA ALA A 128 -12.92 18.94 -5.05
C ALA A 128 -14.38 18.48 -5.13
N LEU A 129 -14.78 17.53 -4.26
CA LEU A 129 -16.18 17.07 -4.15
C LEU A 129 -17.13 18.22 -3.82
N LYS A 130 -16.74 19.10 -2.88
CA LYS A 130 -17.54 20.27 -2.54
C LYS A 130 -17.73 21.20 -3.74
N ALA A 131 -16.69 21.43 -4.53
CA ALA A 131 -16.77 22.26 -5.74
C ALA A 131 -17.71 21.65 -6.79
N GLU A 132 -17.63 20.33 -7.01
CA GLU A 132 -18.55 19.59 -7.90
C GLU A 132 -20.01 19.70 -7.42
N GLU A 133 -20.25 19.52 -6.11
CA GLU A 133 -21.58 19.64 -5.51
C GLU A 133 -22.14 21.07 -5.61
N LEU A 134 -21.31 22.10 -5.37
CA LEU A 134 -21.71 23.50 -5.54
C LEU A 134 -22.08 23.81 -7.00
N ALA A 135 -21.30 23.30 -7.96
CA ALA A 135 -21.63 23.46 -9.38
C ALA A 135 -22.97 22.80 -9.73
N ARG A 136 -23.23 21.59 -9.20
CA ARG A 136 -24.50 20.89 -9.38
C ARG A 136 -25.67 21.66 -8.77
N LEU A 137 -25.52 22.18 -7.55
CA LEU A 137 -26.57 22.95 -6.86
C LEU A 137 -26.89 24.24 -7.60
N ARG A 138 -25.88 24.99 -8.07
CA ARG A 138 -26.08 26.20 -8.88
C ARG A 138 -26.83 25.94 -10.18
N GLN A 139 -26.60 24.77 -10.81
CA GLN A 139 -27.33 24.38 -12.02
C GLN A 139 -28.78 23.96 -11.72
N ALA A 140 -29.00 23.28 -10.58
CA ALA A 140 -30.32 22.79 -10.19
C ALA A 140 -31.25 23.90 -9.68
N ASP A 141 -30.72 24.86 -8.92
CA ASP A 141 -31.46 26.02 -8.43
C ASP A 141 -30.58 27.29 -8.47
N PRO A 142 -30.64 28.05 -9.58
CA PRO A 142 -29.87 29.29 -9.73
C PRO A 142 -30.24 30.40 -8.74
N ASN A 143 -31.40 30.32 -8.08
CA ASN A 143 -31.89 31.33 -7.16
C ASN A 143 -31.56 31.01 -5.69
N MET A 144 -30.99 29.84 -5.42
CA MET A 144 -30.56 29.46 -4.07
C MET A 144 -29.49 30.44 -3.58
N ASN A 145 -29.61 30.89 -2.34
CA ASN A 145 -28.61 31.77 -1.75
C ASN A 145 -27.29 31.01 -1.48
N GLU A 146 -26.18 31.74 -1.50
CA GLU A 146 -24.84 31.14 -1.40
C GLU A 146 -24.58 30.40 -0.08
N GLN A 147 -25.13 30.91 1.03
CA GLN A 147 -24.99 30.27 2.34
C GLN A 147 -25.70 28.91 2.42
N GLU A 148 -26.87 28.81 1.81
CA GLU A 148 -27.67 27.60 1.77
C GLU A 148 -27.08 26.57 0.80
N MET A 149 -26.55 27.03 -0.34
CA MET A 149 -25.76 26.18 -1.24
C MET A 149 -24.52 25.61 -0.54
N ASP A 150 -23.74 26.44 0.16
CA ASP A 150 -22.53 25.98 0.86
C ASP A 150 -22.88 24.93 1.93
N LYS A 151 -23.94 25.19 2.70
CA LYS A 151 -24.44 24.27 3.72
C LYS A 151 -24.87 22.92 3.11
N GLN A 152 -25.64 22.93 2.02
CA GLN A 152 -26.07 21.70 1.36
C GLN A 152 -24.90 20.93 0.75
N ALA A 153 -23.94 21.62 0.13
CA ALA A 153 -22.74 20.99 -0.42
C ALA A 153 -21.92 20.33 0.69
N ASN A 154 -21.67 21.01 1.82
CA ASN A 154 -20.95 20.43 2.95
C ASN A 154 -21.69 19.18 3.50
N GLN A 155 -23.01 19.25 3.67
CA GLN A 155 -23.80 18.12 4.14
C GLN A 155 -23.77 16.93 3.18
N SER A 156 -23.79 17.19 1.87
CA SER A 156 -23.68 16.15 0.83
C SER A 156 -22.32 15.46 0.91
N VAL A 157 -21.24 16.24 0.97
CA VAL A 157 -19.87 15.72 1.08
C VAL A 157 -19.66 14.93 2.36
N ASP A 158 -20.15 15.42 3.50
CA ASP A 158 -20.04 14.72 4.78
C ASP A 158 -20.83 13.40 4.77
N ARG A 159 -21.99 13.33 4.09
CA ARG A 159 -22.71 12.06 3.89
C ARG A 159 -21.93 11.09 3.02
N ILE A 160 -21.36 11.55 1.91
CA ILE A 160 -20.52 10.71 1.03
C ILE A 160 -19.35 10.14 1.82
N LEU A 161 -18.65 10.96 2.61
CA LEU A 161 -17.55 10.51 3.45
C LEU A 161 -18.00 9.47 4.49
N ALA A 162 -19.15 9.70 5.12
CA ALA A 162 -19.73 8.75 6.08
C ALA A 162 -20.09 7.40 5.42
N GLU A 163 -20.67 7.42 4.22
CA GLU A 163 -20.99 6.20 3.43
C GLU A 163 -19.73 5.42 3.07
N LEU A 164 -18.63 6.11 2.76
CA LEU A 164 -17.32 5.49 2.51
C LEU A 164 -16.65 4.97 3.81
N GLY A 165 -17.26 5.23 4.96
CA GLY A 165 -16.75 4.85 6.28
C GLY A 165 -15.56 5.69 6.71
N TYR A 166 -15.47 6.93 6.23
CA TYR A 166 -14.55 7.96 6.71
C TYR A 166 -15.31 8.89 7.66
N SER A 167 -15.11 8.72 8.96
CA SER A 167 -15.63 9.63 9.97
C SER A 167 -14.57 10.68 10.35
N ALA A 168 -15.01 11.92 10.60
CA ALA A 168 -14.14 13.04 10.95
C ALA A 168 -13.24 12.77 12.18
N ASP A 169 -13.62 11.83 13.05
CA ASP A 169 -12.83 11.36 14.21
C ASP A 169 -11.63 10.45 13.84
N GLN A 170 -11.42 10.12 12.56
CA GLN A 170 -10.29 9.29 12.12
C GLN A 170 -9.10 10.07 11.54
N GLY A 171 -9.18 11.41 11.58
CA GLY A 171 -8.12 12.35 11.22
C GLY A 171 -7.31 12.81 12.41
#